data_AF-A0A843W044-F1
#
_entry.id   AF-A0A843W044-F1
#
_cell.length_a   1.000
_cell.length_b   1.000
_cell.length_c   1.000
_cell.angle_alpha   90.00
_cell.angle_beta   90.00
_cell.angle_gamma   90.00
#
_symmetry.space_group_name_H-M   'P 1'
#
loop_
_entity.id
_entity.type
_entity.pdbx_description
1 polymer ?
#
loop_
_entity_poly.entity_id
_entity_poly.type
_entity_poly.pdbx_seq_one_letter_code
_entity_poly.pdbx_strand_id
1 'polypeptide(L)'
;MYSELVSNSIAGGGPYASKTSFVKLLRSVKRETLKLIETFLDKAEDQSHIGKQFVPPMMDHVLGDYARNVPDARESEALSLFATIINKYRGVMTEDVPRIFEAVFQCTLEMITKNFEDYPEHRLKFFSLLRAIATHCFPALCQLSSEQLKLVMDSINWAFRHTERNIAETGLNLLLEMLKNVQVSKFCNQFHRTYFLTIEQEIFAVLTDTFHKPGFKLHVLVLQHLFCLLDSGALTEPLWDASTVPYPYPNNSMFVREYTIKLLSASFPNMTATEVSQFVNGLFESRHDLPTFKNHIRDFLVQSKEFSAQDNKDLYAEEAAAQQERERQRMLSIPGLIAPSELQEDMVDS
;
A
#
# COMPACT_ATOMS: atom_id res chain seq x y z
N MET A 1 -14.73 -4.59 31.13
CA MET A 1 -13.93 -5.33 32.14
C MET A 1 -12.44 -5.47 31.78
N TYR A 2 -11.99 -6.39 30.92
CA TYR A 2 -10.54 -6.59 30.67
C TYR A 2 -9.82 -5.33 30.18
N SER A 3 -10.45 -4.60 29.26
CA SER A 3 -9.94 -3.32 28.79
C SER A 3 -9.80 -2.26 29.88
N GLU A 4 -10.81 -2.12 30.74
CA GLU A 4 -10.77 -1.16 31.86
C GLU A 4 -9.68 -1.55 32.86
N LEU A 5 -9.50 -2.85 33.13
CA LEU A 5 -8.42 -3.33 33.99
C LEU A 5 -7.03 -3.03 33.40
N VAL A 6 -6.84 -3.21 32.08
CA VAL A 6 -5.59 -2.86 31.40
C VAL A 6 -5.33 -1.36 31.50
N SER A 7 -6.32 -0.53 31.16
CA SER A 7 -6.18 0.93 31.16
C SER A 7 -5.95 1.49 32.56
N ASN A 8 -6.67 1.00 33.57
CA ASN A 8 -6.45 1.39 34.97
C ASN A 8 -5.07 0.96 35.47
N SER A 9 -4.61 -0.24 35.09
CA SER A 9 -3.28 -0.74 35.46
C SER A 9 -2.16 0.10 34.83
N ILE A 10 -2.33 0.52 33.58
CA ILE A 10 -1.34 1.36 32.89
C ILE A 10 -1.35 2.78 33.46
N ALA A 11 -2.53 3.36 33.68
CA ALA A 11 -2.66 4.71 34.24
C ALA A 11 -2.06 4.80 35.67
N GLY A 12 -2.23 3.77 36.49
CA GLY A 12 -1.73 3.75 37.87
C GLY A 12 -0.31 3.21 38.06
N GLY A 13 0.24 2.47 37.09
CA GLY A 13 1.46 1.66 37.26
C GLY A 13 2.77 2.29 36.76
N GLY A 14 2.75 3.53 36.28
CA GLY A 14 3.94 4.22 35.75
C GLY A 14 4.44 3.68 34.39
N PRO A 15 5.65 4.09 33.94
CA PRO A 15 6.12 3.88 32.56
C PRO A 15 6.26 2.41 32.12
N TYR A 16 6.39 1.48 33.06
CA TYR A 16 6.61 0.06 32.79
C TYR A 16 5.37 -0.81 33.04
N ALA A 17 4.23 -0.20 33.38
CA ALA A 17 3.00 -0.91 33.69
C ALA A 17 2.55 -1.83 32.55
N SER A 18 2.67 -1.36 31.31
CA SER A 18 2.32 -2.12 30.10
C SER A 18 3.17 -3.39 29.92
N LYS A 19 4.36 -3.43 30.54
CA LYS A 19 5.31 -4.55 30.43
C LYS A 19 5.16 -5.59 31.55
N THR A 20 4.31 -5.32 32.55
CA THR A 20 4.06 -6.24 33.68
C THR A 20 3.39 -7.53 33.19
N SER A 21 3.65 -8.65 33.89
CA SER A 21 3.06 -9.95 33.57
C SER A 21 1.52 -9.93 33.62
N PHE A 22 0.96 -9.21 34.59
CA PHE A 22 -0.48 -9.05 34.74
C PHE A 22 -1.12 -8.36 33.53
N VAL A 23 -0.60 -7.20 33.12
CA VAL A 23 -1.12 -6.47 31.95
C VAL A 23 -0.95 -7.30 30.68
N LYS A 24 0.21 -7.96 30.49
CA LYS A 24 0.44 -8.86 29.35
C LYS A 24 -0.59 -10.01 29.29
N LEU A 25 -0.94 -10.61 30.42
CA LEU A 25 -1.95 -11.67 30.48
C LEU A 25 -3.33 -11.15 30.06
N LEU A 26 -3.76 -10.01 30.58
CA LEU A 26 -5.06 -9.42 30.23
C LEU A 26 -5.12 -9.04 28.74
N ARG A 27 -4.04 -8.49 28.19
CA ARG A 27 -3.89 -8.20 26.76
C ARG A 27 -3.95 -9.47 25.91
N SER A 28 -3.33 -10.56 26.37
CA SER A 28 -3.40 -11.86 25.71
C SER A 28 -4.83 -12.37 25.59
N VAL A 29 -5.65 -12.24 26.65
CA VAL A 29 -7.08 -12.62 26.60
C VAL A 29 -7.83 -11.81 25.54
N LYS A 30 -7.61 -10.49 25.47
CA LYS A 30 -8.22 -9.63 24.44
C LYS A 30 -7.80 -10.07 23.03
N ARG A 31 -6.50 -10.29 22.84
CA ARG A 31 -5.91 -10.73 21.57
C ARG A 31 -6.52 -12.03 21.07
N GLU A 32 -6.55 -13.07 21.91
CA GLU A 32 -7.07 -14.38 21.51
C GLU A 32 -8.59 -14.35 21.30
N THR A 33 -9.32 -13.50 22.03
CA THR A 33 -10.75 -13.25 21.77
C THR A 33 -10.96 -12.64 20.38
N LEU A 34 -10.18 -11.62 20.01
CA LEU A 34 -10.28 -10.99 18.69
C LEU A 34 -9.93 -11.96 17.56
N LYS A 35 -8.87 -12.78 17.72
CA LYS A 35 -8.51 -13.82 16.75
C LYS A 35 -9.58 -14.88 16.58
N LEU A 36 -10.23 -15.30 17.67
CA LEU A 36 -11.33 -16.26 17.60
C LEU A 36 -12.50 -15.69 16.79
N ILE A 37 -12.87 -14.43 17.05
CA ILE A 37 -13.93 -13.75 16.31
C ILE A 37 -13.54 -13.57 14.84
N GLU A 38 -12.31 -13.13 14.57
CA GLU A 38 -11.76 -12.98 13.23
C GLU A 38 -11.83 -14.30 12.44
N THR A 39 -11.36 -15.39 13.03
CA THR A 39 -11.38 -16.73 12.42
C THR A 39 -12.81 -17.21 12.17
N PHE A 40 -13.71 -17.00 13.14
CA PHE A 40 -15.11 -17.35 12.98
C PHE A 40 -15.77 -16.60 11.82
N LEU A 41 -15.57 -15.30 11.72
CA LEU A 41 -16.14 -14.48 10.64
C LEU A 41 -15.51 -14.78 9.28
N ASP A 42 -14.21 -15.08 9.23
CA ASP A 42 -13.53 -15.51 8.01
C ASP A 42 -14.10 -16.84 7.48
N LYS A 43 -14.29 -17.82 8.37
CA LYS A 43 -14.75 -19.17 8.00
C LYS A 43 -16.28 -19.32 7.92
N ALA A 44 -17.05 -18.31 8.32
CA ALA A 44 -18.50 -18.33 8.22
C ALA A 44 -18.97 -18.48 6.75
N GLU A 45 -19.85 -19.46 6.50
CA GLU A 45 -20.44 -19.73 5.18
C GLU A 45 -21.68 -18.84 4.91
N ASP A 46 -22.55 -18.63 5.91
CA ASP A 46 -23.74 -17.77 5.80
C ASP A 46 -23.41 -16.29 6.08
N GLN A 47 -22.79 -15.66 5.08
CA GLN A 47 -22.21 -14.32 5.19
C GLN A 47 -23.26 -13.24 5.51
N SER A 48 -24.46 -13.33 4.93
CA SER A 48 -25.41 -12.23 4.99
C SER A 48 -26.09 -12.09 6.36
N HIS A 49 -26.36 -13.21 7.05
CA HIS A 49 -27.05 -13.21 8.33
C HIS A 49 -26.08 -13.00 9.50
N ILE A 50 -24.94 -13.71 9.46
CA ILE A 50 -23.90 -13.62 10.50
C ILE A 50 -23.31 -12.20 10.54
N GLY A 51 -23.03 -11.59 9.39
CA GLY A 51 -22.54 -10.22 9.33
C GLY A 51 -23.49 -9.23 10.02
N LYS A 52 -24.79 -9.27 9.72
CA LYS A 52 -25.77 -8.33 10.26
C LYS A 52 -26.03 -8.48 11.76
N GLN A 53 -25.93 -9.70 12.29
CA GLN A 53 -26.20 -9.94 13.71
C GLN A 53 -24.98 -9.73 14.60
N PHE A 54 -23.80 -10.14 14.15
CA PHE A 54 -22.60 -10.15 14.99
C PHE A 54 -21.73 -8.90 14.83
N VAL A 55 -21.60 -8.35 13.61
CA VAL A 55 -20.67 -7.24 13.36
C VAL A 55 -21.10 -5.96 14.07
N PRO A 56 -22.35 -5.46 13.96
CA PRO A 56 -22.73 -4.20 14.60
C PRO A 56 -22.52 -4.17 16.12
N PRO A 57 -23.04 -5.13 16.93
CA PRO A 57 -22.88 -5.04 18.39
C PRO A 57 -21.42 -5.18 18.83
N MET A 58 -20.62 -5.99 18.13
CA MET A 58 -19.20 -6.17 18.41
C MET A 58 -18.40 -4.92 18.03
N MET A 59 -18.69 -4.33 16.87
CA MET A 59 -17.96 -3.19 16.31
C MET A 59 -17.91 -2.02 17.29
N ASP A 60 -19.05 -1.68 17.91
CA ASP A 60 -19.16 -0.61 18.91
C ASP A 60 -18.19 -0.77 20.07
N HIS A 61 -18.08 -2.00 20.57
CA HIS A 61 -17.24 -2.33 21.72
C HIS A 61 -15.76 -2.33 21.34
N VAL A 62 -15.42 -2.93 20.20
CA VAL A 62 -14.02 -3.03 19.75
C VAL A 62 -13.46 -1.67 19.33
N LEU A 63 -14.20 -0.90 18.52
CA LEU A 63 -13.76 0.42 18.07
C LEU A 63 -13.66 1.42 19.23
N GLY A 64 -14.67 1.47 20.09
CA GLY A 64 -14.68 2.36 21.24
C GLY A 64 -13.55 2.04 22.23
N ASP A 65 -13.24 0.75 22.42
CA ASP A 65 -12.09 0.31 23.21
C ASP A 65 -10.76 0.74 22.59
N TYR A 66 -10.57 0.47 21.29
CA TYR A 66 -9.32 0.79 20.59
C TYR A 66 -9.01 2.30 20.64
N ALA A 67 -9.99 3.14 20.33
CA ALA A 67 -9.82 4.59 20.26
C ALA A 67 -9.41 5.20 21.61
N ARG A 68 -10.07 4.77 22.71
CA ARG A 68 -9.86 5.32 24.06
C ARG A 68 -8.58 4.81 24.74
N ASN A 69 -8.05 3.67 24.31
CA ASN A 69 -6.87 3.09 24.94
C ASN A 69 -5.60 3.85 24.58
N VAL A 70 -4.66 3.87 25.53
CA VAL A 70 -3.29 4.37 25.29
C VAL A 70 -2.56 3.46 24.28
N PRO A 71 -1.52 3.95 23.58
CA PRO A 71 -0.81 3.19 22.54
C PRO A 71 -0.45 1.75 22.93
N ASP A 72 0.11 1.56 24.13
CA ASP A 72 0.54 0.26 24.63
C ASP A 72 -0.61 -0.71 25.00
N ALA A 73 -1.86 -0.24 25.00
CA ALA A 73 -3.06 -1.02 25.31
C ALA A 73 -3.94 -1.30 24.06
N ARG A 74 -3.57 -0.72 22.91
CA ARG A 74 -4.27 -0.97 21.64
C ARG A 74 -3.81 -2.30 21.05
N GLU A 75 -4.76 -3.21 20.82
CA GLU A 75 -4.45 -4.50 20.21
C GLU A 75 -4.46 -4.42 18.68
N SER A 76 -3.38 -4.88 18.06
CA SER A 76 -3.20 -4.84 16.61
C SER A 76 -4.26 -5.70 15.90
N GLU A 77 -4.71 -6.79 16.55
CA GLU A 77 -5.80 -7.68 16.09
C GLU A 77 -7.12 -6.96 15.82
N ALA A 78 -7.40 -5.81 16.44
CA ALA A 78 -8.60 -5.05 16.08
C ALA A 78 -8.54 -4.58 14.62
N LEU A 79 -7.37 -4.14 14.15
CA LEU A 79 -7.16 -3.73 12.76
C LEU A 79 -7.30 -4.92 11.80
N SER A 80 -6.72 -6.08 12.17
CA SER A 80 -6.83 -7.33 11.39
C SER A 80 -8.28 -7.78 11.26
N LEU A 81 -9.02 -7.79 12.37
CA LEU A 81 -10.43 -8.13 12.42
C LEU A 81 -11.25 -7.28 11.44
N PHE A 82 -11.09 -5.96 11.44
CA PHE A 82 -11.82 -5.10 10.51
C PHE A 82 -11.37 -5.26 9.06
N ALA A 83 -10.09 -5.55 8.81
CA ALA A 83 -9.62 -5.89 7.47
C ALA A 83 -10.31 -7.17 6.96
N THR A 84 -10.37 -8.21 7.80
CA THR A 84 -11.03 -9.49 7.51
C THR A 84 -12.54 -9.31 7.27
N ILE A 85 -13.22 -8.53 8.12
CA ILE A 85 -14.65 -8.19 7.95
C ILE A 85 -14.89 -7.49 6.61
N ILE A 86 -14.07 -6.49 6.25
CA ILE A 86 -14.21 -5.77 4.99
C ILE A 86 -13.91 -6.68 3.78
N ASN A 87 -12.89 -7.53 3.85
CA ASN A 87 -12.61 -8.50 2.79
C ASN A 87 -13.76 -9.50 2.59
N LYS A 88 -14.40 -9.91 3.68
CA LYS A 88 -15.50 -10.87 3.69
C LYS A 88 -16.80 -10.26 3.15
N TYR A 89 -17.23 -9.12 3.71
CA TYR A 89 -18.55 -8.53 3.42
C TYR A 89 -18.51 -7.41 2.36
N ARG A 90 -17.32 -6.96 1.98
CA ARG A 90 -17.06 -6.04 0.88
C ARG A 90 -17.92 -4.77 0.96
N GLY A 91 -18.55 -4.38 -0.15
CA GLY A 91 -19.34 -3.16 -0.25
C GLY A 91 -20.50 -3.03 0.75
N VAL A 92 -20.92 -4.11 1.41
CA VAL A 92 -21.88 -4.05 2.52
C VAL A 92 -21.35 -3.20 3.68
N MET A 93 -20.03 -3.20 3.90
CA MET A 93 -19.38 -2.44 4.98
C MET A 93 -19.17 -0.96 4.62
N THR A 94 -19.51 -0.50 3.41
CA THR A 94 -19.17 0.86 2.94
C THR A 94 -19.68 1.95 3.90
N GLU A 95 -20.90 1.81 4.42
CA GLU A 95 -21.52 2.76 5.34
C GLU A 95 -20.88 2.73 6.74
N ASP A 96 -20.22 1.62 7.12
CA ASP A 96 -19.54 1.47 8.41
C ASP A 96 -18.08 1.97 8.37
N VAL A 97 -17.47 2.09 7.18
CA VAL A 97 -16.08 2.52 7.02
C VAL A 97 -15.78 3.86 7.69
N PRO A 98 -16.60 4.93 7.56
CA PRO A 98 -16.32 6.20 8.22
C PRO A 98 -16.13 6.06 9.73
N ARG A 99 -16.94 5.21 10.37
CA ARG A 99 -16.87 4.94 11.80
C ARG A 99 -15.63 4.14 12.19
N ILE A 100 -15.28 3.12 11.40
CA ILE A 100 -14.03 2.36 11.59
C ILE A 100 -12.84 3.31 11.49
N PHE A 101 -12.83 4.14 10.44
CA PHE A 101 -11.77 5.09 10.14
C PHE A 101 -11.59 6.12 11.27
N GLU A 102 -12.68 6.72 11.77
CA GLU A 102 -12.64 7.67 12.89
C GLU A 102 -12.00 7.06 14.14
N ALA A 103 -12.34 5.80 14.46
CA ALA A 103 -11.85 5.16 15.67
C ALA A 103 -10.38 4.72 15.61
N VAL A 104 -9.90 4.28 14.44
CA VAL A 104 -8.57 3.66 14.34
C VAL A 104 -7.55 4.49 13.58
N PHE A 105 -7.94 5.32 12.61
CA PHE A 105 -7.00 5.84 11.63
C PHE A 105 -5.93 6.75 12.24
N GLN A 106 -6.34 7.90 12.78
CA GLN A 106 -5.39 8.90 13.28
C GLN A 106 -4.60 8.38 14.47
N CYS A 107 -5.28 7.71 15.40
CA CYS A 107 -4.65 7.25 16.63
C CYS A 107 -3.63 6.13 16.38
N THR A 108 -3.80 5.28 15.35
CA THR A 108 -2.78 4.32 14.91
C THR A 108 -1.68 5.01 14.11
N LEU A 109 -2.01 5.96 13.23
CA LEU A 109 -1.02 6.68 12.43
C LEU A 109 0.01 7.38 13.34
N GLU A 110 -0.44 8.07 14.38
CA GLU A 110 0.41 8.71 15.39
C GLU A 110 1.29 7.72 16.17
N MET A 111 0.91 6.44 16.27
CA MET A 111 1.74 5.41 16.88
C MET A 111 2.85 4.97 15.94
N ILE A 112 2.48 4.61 14.71
CA ILE A 112 3.36 3.87 13.80
C ILE A 112 4.40 4.74 13.09
N THR A 113 4.14 6.06 12.99
CA THR A 113 4.98 7.03 12.27
C THR A 113 6.03 7.73 13.14
N LYS A 114 6.05 7.48 14.45
CA LYS A 114 7.03 8.10 15.38
C LYS A 114 8.47 7.66 15.11
N ASN A 115 8.64 6.40 14.72
CA ASN A 115 9.91 5.80 14.34
C ASN A 115 9.65 4.58 13.45
N PHE A 116 10.70 3.90 13.01
CA PHE A 116 10.62 2.72 12.13
C PHE A 116 10.70 1.37 12.89
N GLU A 117 10.76 1.37 14.22
CA GLU A 117 11.01 0.15 15.02
C GLU A 117 9.78 -0.29 15.83
N ASP A 118 9.03 0.65 16.42
CA ASP A 118 7.94 0.35 17.34
C ASP A 118 6.64 -0.10 16.65
N TYR A 119 5.88 -0.98 17.29
CA TYR A 119 4.57 -1.44 16.80
C TYR A 119 4.55 -2.02 15.36
N PRO A 120 5.46 -2.95 15.00
CA PRO A 120 5.51 -3.54 13.65
C PRO A 120 4.22 -4.28 13.28
N GLU A 121 3.58 -4.96 14.23
CA GLU A 121 2.28 -5.60 14.00
C GLU A 121 1.17 -4.59 13.65
N HIS A 122 1.15 -3.43 14.32
CA HIS A 122 0.17 -2.38 14.04
C HIS A 122 0.38 -1.80 12.65
N ARG A 123 1.63 -1.57 12.22
CA ARG A 123 1.94 -1.11 10.86
C ARG A 123 1.35 -2.04 9.82
N LEU A 124 1.69 -3.32 9.89
CA LEU A 124 1.26 -4.31 8.90
C LEU A 124 -0.27 -4.39 8.83
N LYS A 125 -0.93 -4.50 9.98
CA LYS A 125 -2.40 -4.63 10.05
C LYS A 125 -3.13 -3.34 9.70
N PHE A 126 -2.54 -2.17 9.99
CA PHE A 126 -3.07 -0.86 9.58
C PHE A 126 -3.11 -0.71 8.06
N PHE A 127 -2.00 -0.99 7.37
CA PHE A 127 -1.98 -0.93 5.91
C PHE A 127 -2.81 -2.04 5.27
N SER A 128 -2.90 -3.22 5.90
CA SER A 128 -3.83 -4.27 5.46
C SER A 128 -5.30 -3.81 5.53
N LEU A 129 -5.69 -3.11 6.60
CA LEU A 129 -7.03 -2.52 6.73
C LEU A 129 -7.28 -1.44 5.67
N LEU A 130 -6.33 -0.51 5.46
CA LEU A 130 -6.46 0.51 4.42
C LEU A 130 -6.58 -0.11 3.03
N ARG A 131 -5.83 -1.18 2.75
CA ARG A 131 -5.90 -1.94 1.51
C ARG A 131 -7.26 -2.60 1.31
N ALA A 132 -7.82 -3.22 2.35
CA ALA A 132 -9.16 -3.79 2.32
C ALA A 132 -10.23 -2.72 2.01
N ILE A 133 -10.14 -1.55 2.67
CA ILE A 133 -11.03 -0.41 2.42
C ILE A 133 -10.88 0.07 0.98
N ALA A 134 -9.66 0.29 0.51
CA ALA A 134 -9.40 0.76 -0.85
C ALA A 134 -9.90 -0.24 -1.91
N THR A 135 -9.79 -1.54 -1.65
CA THR A 135 -10.19 -2.61 -2.60
C THR A 135 -11.71 -2.78 -2.67
N HIS A 136 -12.39 -2.78 -1.52
CA HIS A 136 -13.78 -3.22 -1.44
C HIS A 136 -14.79 -2.11 -1.11
N CYS A 137 -14.32 -1.01 -0.53
CA CYS A 137 -15.13 0.10 -0.05
C CYS A 137 -14.59 1.46 -0.53
N PHE A 138 -13.98 1.50 -1.73
CA PHE A 138 -13.43 2.74 -2.30
C PHE A 138 -14.39 3.96 -2.28
N PRO A 139 -15.72 3.82 -2.49
CA PRO A 139 -16.63 4.96 -2.37
C PRO A 139 -16.57 5.68 -1.02
N ALA A 140 -16.26 4.98 0.08
CA ALA A 140 -16.09 5.59 1.39
C ALA A 140 -14.83 6.48 1.45
N LEU A 141 -13.75 6.10 0.75
CA LEU A 141 -12.56 6.95 0.63
C LEU A 141 -12.84 8.24 -0.15
N CYS A 142 -13.72 8.18 -1.16
CA CYS A 142 -14.15 9.37 -1.90
C CYS A 142 -14.98 10.36 -1.07
N GLN A 143 -15.52 9.93 0.08
CA GLN A 143 -16.30 10.78 0.99
C GLN A 143 -15.44 11.45 2.06
N LEU A 144 -14.15 11.09 2.17
CA LEU A 144 -13.23 11.73 3.10
C LEU A 144 -13.04 13.21 2.78
N SER A 145 -12.81 14.01 3.82
CA SER A 145 -12.39 15.40 3.62
C SER A 145 -11.01 15.47 2.95
N SER A 146 -10.68 16.60 2.32
CA SER A 146 -9.35 16.81 1.71
C SER A 146 -8.20 16.60 2.71
N GLU A 147 -8.41 16.97 3.98
CA GLU A 147 -7.43 16.77 5.05
C GLU A 147 -7.25 15.29 5.39
N GLN A 148 -8.35 14.54 5.52
CA GLN A 148 -8.29 13.10 5.79
C GLN A 148 -7.66 12.34 4.63
N LEU A 149 -8.03 12.66 3.39
CA LEU A 149 -7.44 12.05 2.20
C LEU A 149 -5.95 12.37 2.09
N LYS A 150 -5.53 13.59 2.46
CA LYS A 150 -4.11 13.94 2.54
C LYS A 150 -3.38 13.05 3.54
N LEU A 151 -3.93 12.82 4.74
CA LEU A 151 -3.32 11.90 5.70
C LEU A 151 -3.23 10.47 5.18
N VAL A 152 -4.23 10.00 4.43
CA VAL A 152 -4.16 8.68 3.75
C VAL A 152 -2.99 8.65 2.78
N MET A 153 -2.88 9.64 1.88
CA MET A 153 -1.79 9.71 0.91
C MET A 153 -0.41 9.84 1.57
N ASP A 154 -0.28 10.67 2.61
CA ASP A 154 0.96 10.82 3.37
C ASP A 154 1.34 9.50 4.08
N SER A 155 0.36 8.75 4.61
CA SER A 155 0.61 7.43 5.21
C SER A 155 1.05 6.38 4.19
N ILE A 156 0.52 6.42 2.96
CA ILE A 156 0.94 5.55 1.85
C ILE A 156 2.38 5.89 1.43
N ASN A 157 2.70 7.19 1.31
CA ASN A 157 4.07 7.65 1.02
C ASN A 157 5.06 7.20 2.08
N TRP A 158 4.69 7.29 3.35
CA TRP A 158 5.49 6.77 4.45
C TRP A 158 5.67 5.24 4.36
N ALA A 159 4.62 4.50 4.00
CA ALA A 159 4.68 3.04 3.90
C ALA A 159 5.65 2.56 2.83
N PHE A 160 5.56 3.06 1.59
CA PHE A 160 6.45 2.61 0.52
C PHE A 160 7.89 3.09 0.65
N ARG A 161 8.15 4.09 1.51
CA ARG A 161 9.49 4.52 1.93
C ARG A 161 10.07 3.70 3.08
N HIS A 162 9.28 2.81 3.67
CA HIS A 162 9.67 2.05 4.85
C HIS A 162 10.86 1.11 4.59
N THR A 163 11.66 0.85 5.63
CA THR A 163 12.84 -0.02 5.53
C THR A 163 12.47 -1.51 5.51
N GLU A 164 11.43 -1.89 6.24
CA GLU A 164 10.85 -3.24 6.13
C GLU A 164 10.14 -3.46 4.79
N ARG A 165 10.64 -4.44 4.03
CA ARG A 165 10.14 -4.84 2.72
C ARG A 165 8.62 -5.08 2.69
N ASN A 166 8.09 -5.82 3.65
CA ASN A 166 6.67 -6.17 3.67
C ASN A 166 5.76 -4.94 3.78
N ILE A 167 6.18 -3.93 4.56
CA ILE A 167 5.44 -2.68 4.70
C ILE A 167 5.54 -1.88 3.40
N ALA A 168 6.74 -1.80 2.82
CA ALA A 168 6.95 -1.08 1.57
C ALA A 168 6.12 -1.66 0.41
N GLU A 169 6.15 -2.98 0.23
CA GLU A 169 5.34 -3.69 -0.77
C GLU A 169 3.84 -3.51 -0.52
N THR A 170 3.39 -3.57 0.74
CA THR A 170 1.97 -3.33 1.07
C THR A 170 1.55 -1.90 0.70
N GLY A 171 2.40 -0.90 0.98
CA GLY A 171 2.17 0.50 0.61
C GLY A 171 2.04 0.70 -0.90
N LEU A 172 2.93 0.09 -1.69
CA LEU A 172 2.88 0.19 -3.16
C LEU A 172 1.67 -0.52 -3.76
N ASN A 173 1.29 -1.70 -3.23
CA ASN A 173 0.09 -2.40 -3.68
C ASN A 173 -1.18 -1.60 -3.37
N LEU A 174 -1.28 -1.03 -2.16
CA LEU A 174 -2.37 -0.14 -1.77
C LEU A 174 -2.46 1.09 -2.70
N LEU A 175 -1.33 1.73 -2.99
CA LEU A 175 -1.29 2.85 -3.94
C LEU A 175 -1.79 2.45 -5.32
N LEU A 176 -1.31 1.33 -5.86
CA LEU A 176 -1.70 0.85 -7.19
C LEU A 176 -3.20 0.50 -7.26
N GLU A 177 -3.75 -0.12 -6.23
CA GLU A 177 -5.18 -0.41 -6.13
C GLU A 177 -6.01 0.87 -6.04
N MET A 178 -5.57 1.83 -5.23
CA MET A 178 -6.21 3.13 -5.12
C MET A 178 -6.22 3.85 -6.48
N LEU A 179 -5.10 3.87 -7.20
CA LEU A 179 -5.00 4.49 -8.53
C LEU A 179 -5.93 3.85 -9.56
N LYS A 180 -6.04 2.51 -9.56
CA LYS A 180 -6.98 1.79 -10.44
C LYS A 180 -8.42 2.15 -10.15
N ASN A 181 -8.79 2.24 -8.87
CA ASN A 181 -10.15 2.61 -8.47
C ASN A 181 -10.46 4.09 -8.73
N VAL A 182 -9.50 4.99 -8.51
CA VAL A 182 -9.62 6.41 -8.85
C VAL A 182 -9.90 6.58 -10.34
N GLN A 183 -9.16 5.88 -11.22
CA GLN A 183 -9.27 6.02 -12.67
C GLN A 183 -10.69 5.80 -13.20
N VAL A 184 -11.43 4.84 -12.64
CA VAL A 184 -12.81 4.53 -13.07
C VAL A 184 -13.88 5.32 -12.29
N SER A 185 -13.46 6.18 -11.35
CA SER A 185 -14.36 6.94 -10.49
C SER A 185 -14.59 8.37 -10.98
N LYS A 186 -15.67 9.00 -10.51
CA LYS A 186 -15.93 10.43 -10.72
C LYS A 186 -14.89 11.35 -10.05
N PHE A 187 -14.09 10.80 -9.14
CA PHE A 187 -13.06 11.51 -8.39
C PHE A 187 -11.73 11.61 -9.17
N CYS A 188 -11.65 11.02 -10.37
CA CYS A 188 -10.41 10.93 -11.16
C CYS A 188 -9.71 12.27 -11.38
N ASN A 189 -10.39 13.28 -11.95
CA ASN A 189 -9.79 14.58 -12.23
C ASN A 189 -9.36 15.30 -10.94
N GLN A 190 -10.24 15.36 -9.94
CA GLN A 190 -9.94 16.03 -8.67
C GLN A 190 -8.74 15.41 -7.96
N PHE A 191 -8.69 14.07 -7.88
CA PHE A 191 -7.59 13.36 -7.25
C PHE A 191 -6.26 13.63 -7.95
N HIS A 192 -6.21 13.47 -9.28
CA HIS A 192 -4.96 13.59 -10.02
C HIS A 192 -4.48 15.04 -10.11
N ARG A 193 -5.38 16.02 -10.13
CA ARG A 193 -5.00 17.44 -10.03
C ARG A 193 -4.23 17.75 -8.75
N THR A 194 -4.52 17.05 -7.65
CA THR A 194 -3.85 17.25 -6.36
C THR A 194 -2.63 16.34 -6.17
N TYR A 195 -2.72 15.07 -6.57
CA TYR A 195 -1.75 14.05 -6.17
C TYR A 195 -0.90 13.47 -7.30
N PHE A 196 -1.21 13.69 -8.60
CA PHE A 196 -0.48 13.03 -9.70
C PHE A 196 1.03 13.31 -9.64
N LEU A 197 1.42 14.58 -9.64
CA LEU A 197 2.83 14.99 -9.65
C LEU A 197 3.54 14.57 -8.36
N THR A 198 2.84 14.67 -7.21
CA THR A 198 3.37 14.22 -5.92
C THR A 198 3.65 12.71 -5.95
N ILE A 199 2.73 11.89 -6.45
CA ILE A 199 2.93 10.45 -6.54
C ILE A 199 4.10 10.13 -7.48
N GLU A 200 4.15 10.76 -8.65
CA GLU A 200 5.27 10.59 -9.60
C GLU A 200 6.62 10.92 -8.95
N GLN A 201 6.72 12.09 -8.30
CA GLN A 201 7.93 12.54 -7.63
C GLN A 201 8.36 11.57 -6.52
N GLU A 202 7.42 11.15 -5.66
CA GLU A 202 7.71 10.24 -4.55
C GLU A 202 8.15 8.86 -5.04
N ILE A 203 7.53 8.33 -6.10
CA ILE A 203 7.92 7.04 -6.67
C ILE A 203 9.29 7.12 -7.32
N PHE A 204 9.60 8.17 -8.08
CA PHE A 204 10.96 8.34 -8.61
C PHE A 204 11.98 8.48 -7.48
N ALA A 205 11.69 9.26 -6.43
CA ALA A 205 12.61 9.44 -5.31
C ALA A 205 12.96 8.11 -4.61
N VAL A 206 11.99 7.20 -4.46
CA VAL A 206 12.23 5.88 -3.84
C VAL A 206 12.85 4.90 -4.82
N LEU A 207 12.46 4.92 -6.09
CA LEU A 207 13.04 4.09 -7.14
C LEU A 207 14.55 4.33 -7.31
N THR A 208 14.99 5.55 -7.01
CA THR A 208 16.38 5.99 -7.09
C THR A 208 17.13 5.81 -5.77
N ASP A 209 16.45 5.37 -4.71
CA ASP A 209 17.10 4.94 -3.47
C ASP A 209 17.56 3.48 -3.62
N THR A 210 18.86 3.27 -3.42
CA THR A 210 19.47 1.94 -3.49
C THR A 210 18.95 0.96 -2.44
N PHE A 211 18.27 1.43 -1.40
CA PHE A 211 17.66 0.61 -0.37
C PHE A 211 16.38 -0.11 -0.86
N HIS A 212 15.61 0.51 -1.77
CA HIS A 212 14.27 0.03 -2.14
C HIS A 212 14.23 -0.82 -3.41
N LYS A 213 15.38 -1.34 -3.87
CA LYS A 213 15.46 -2.25 -5.04
C LYS A 213 14.45 -3.40 -5.02
N PRO A 214 14.15 -4.07 -3.88
CA PRO A 214 13.15 -5.14 -3.87
C PRO A 214 11.75 -4.71 -4.34
N GLY A 215 11.40 -3.43 -4.22
CA GLY A 215 10.13 -2.85 -4.66
C GLY A 215 10.07 -2.47 -6.14
N PHE A 216 11.16 -2.66 -6.91
CA PHE A 216 11.33 -2.17 -8.29
C PHE A 216 10.12 -2.46 -9.18
N LYS A 217 9.62 -3.71 -9.18
CA LYS A 217 8.47 -4.12 -9.98
C LYS A 217 7.23 -3.25 -9.69
N LEU A 218 6.93 -3.02 -8.42
CA LEU A 218 5.73 -2.27 -8.02
C LEU A 218 5.88 -0.78 -8.33
N HIS A 219 7.06 -0.19 -8.15
CA HIS A 219 7.34 1.19 -8.58
C HIS A 219 7.12 1.37 -10.09
N VAL A 220 7.63 0.44 -10.90
CA VAL A 220 7.44 0.43 -12.35
C VAL A 220 5.96 0.36 -12.72
N LEU A 221 5.18 -0.50 -12.06
CA LEU A 221 3.74 -0.62 -12.28
C LEU A 221 2.98 0.67 -11.93
N VAL A 222 3.35 1.35 -10.84
CA VAL A 222 2.74 2.63 -10.46
C VAL A 222 3.05 3.71 -11.48
N LEU A 223 4.31 3.86 -11.90
CA LEU A 223 4.70 4.84 -12.93
C LEU A 223 4.02 4.54 -14.26
N GLN A 224 3.98 3.28 -14.69
CA GLN A 224 3.31 2.89 -15.92
C GLN A 224 1.82 3.23 -15.88
N HIS A 225 1.15 2.98 -14.75
CA HIS A 225 -0.25 3.31 -14.55
C HIS A 225 -0.49 4.82 -14.74
N LEU A 226 0.32 5.66 -14.09
CA LEU A 226 0.24 7.12 -14.24
C LEU A 226 0.46 7.56 -15.69
N PHE A 227 1.42 6.96 -16.40
CA PHE A 227 1.77 7.39 -17.75
C PHE A 227 0.73 6.92 -18.77
N CYS A 228 0.14 5.73 -18.58
CA CYS A 228 -0.99 5.26 -19.38
C CYS A 228 -2.24 6.11 -19.17
N LEU A 229 -2.45 6.63 -17.96
CA LEU A 229 -3.62 7.43 -17.61
C LEU A 229 -3.73 8.69 -18.49
N LEU A 230 -2.60 9.31 -18.84
CA LEU A 230 -2.54 10.57 -19.59
C LEU A 230 -3.24 10.52 -20.95
N ASP A 231 -3.22 9.35 -21.60
CA ASP A 231 -3.81 9.15 -22.94
C ASP A 231 -5.01 8.18 -22.90
N SER A 232 -5.46 7.79 -21.70
CA SER A 232 -6.61 6.88 -21.52
C SER A 232 -7.98 7.53 -21.80
N GLY A 233 -8.03 8.86 -21.89
CA GLY A 233 -9.27 9.64 -21.95
C GLY A 233 -9.98 9.82 -20.60
N ALA A 234 -9.48 9.23 -19.50
CA ALA A 234 -10.07 9.38 -18.17
C ALA A 234 -9.78 10.76 -17.53
N LEU A 235 -8.63 11.37 -17.85
CA LEU A 235 -8.29 12.73 -17.44
C LEU A 235 -8.79 13.73 -18.47
N THR A 236 -9.80 14.51 -18.10
CA THR A 236 -10.42 15.53 -18.96
C THR A 236 -10.05 16.95 -18.54
N GLU A 237 -9.50 17.12 -17.34
CA GLU A 237 -9.06 18.41 -16.80
C GLU A 237 -7.52 18.52 -16.82
N PRO A 238 -6.97 19.75 -16.90
CA PRO A 238 -5.53 19.97 -16.83
C PRO A 238 -4.96 19.62 -15.45
N LEU A 239 -3.81 18.96 -15.43
CA LEU A 239 -3.05 18.66 -14.21
C LEU A 239 -2.27 19.86 -13.65
N TRP A 240 -2.22 20.97 -14.39
CA TRP A 240 -1.51 22.18 -14.01
C TRP A 240 -2.47 23.33 -13.73
N ASP A 241 -2.00 24.31 -12.95
CA ASP A 241 -2.66 25.60 -12.84
C ASP A 241 -2.16 26.52 -13.97
N ALA A 242 -3.06 26.92 -14.87
CA ALA A 242 -2.76 27.79 -16.00
C ALA A 242 -2.15 29.14 -15.60
N SER A 243 -2.36 29.59 -14.36
CA SER A 243 -1.76 30.82 -13.83
C SER A 243 -0.29 30.68 -13.40
N THR A 244 0.18 29.44 -13.20
CA THR A 244 1.53 29.16 -12.68
C THR A 244 2.53 28.79 -13.77
N VAL A 245 2.05 28.55 -14.99
CA VAL A 245 2.88 28.13 -16.13
C VAL A 245 3.17 29.30 -17.07
N PRO A 246 4.39 29.40 -17.63
CA PRO A 246 4.76 30.51 -18.50
C PRO A 246 4.09 30.47 -19.88
N TYR A 247 3.58 29.31 -20.30
CA TYR A 247 2.87 29.11 -21.56
C TYR A 247 1.79 28.03 -21.40
N PRO A 248 0.76 28.04 -22.28
CA PRO A 248 -0.26 27.00 -22.27
C PRO A 248 0.29 25.68 -22.79
N TYR A 249 0.07 24.60 -22.04
CA TYR A 249 0.31 23.24 -22.52
C TYR A 249 -0.85 22.73 -23.38
N PRO A 250 -0.58 21.96 -24.44
CA PRO A 250 -1.64 21.44 -25.31
C PRO A 250 -2.45 20.30 -24.67
N ASN A 251 -1.84 19.50 -23.79
CA ASN A 251 -2.48 18.38 -23.09
C ASN A 251 -1.65 17.96 -21.87
N ASN A 252 -2.23 17.06 -21.06
CA ASN A 252 -1.58 16.50 -19.87
C ASN A 252 -0.29 15.73 -20.18
N SER A 253 -0.22 15.02 -21.32
CA SER A 253 0.99 14.27 -21.70
C SER A 253 2.21 15.17 -21.88
N MET A 254 2.06 16.29 -22.59
CA MET A 254 3.16 17.25 -22.79
C MET A 254 3.58 17.93 -21.48
N PHE A 255 2.62 18.30 -20.63
CA PHE A 255 2.90 18.88 -19.33
C PHE A 255 3.70 17.93 -18.43
N VAL A 256 3.22 16.69 -18.26
CA VAL A 256 3.90 15.70 -17.42
C VAL A 256 5.27 15.37 -17.99
N ARG A 257 5.41 15.20 -19.31
CA ARG A 257 6.71 14.93 -19.94
C ARG A 257 7.77 15.98 -19.57
N GLU A 258 7.42 17.26 -19.69
CA GLU A 258 8.34 18.35 -19.35
C GLU A 258 8.65 18.37 -17.85
N TYR A 259 7.62 18.17 -17.02
CA TYR A 259 7.78 18.05 -15.57
C TYR A 259 8.74 16.92 -15.20
N THR A 260 8.58 15.71 -15.76
CA THR A 260 9.45 14.55 -15.51
C THR A 260 10.89 14.83 -15.93
N ILE A 261 11.11 15.44 -17.10
CA ILE A 261 12.46 15.82 -17.56
C ILE A 261 13.11 16.79 -16.56
N LYS A 262 12.37 17.80 -16.11
CA LYS A 262 12.87 18.79 -15.16
C LYS A 262 13.17 18.16 -13.79
N LEU A 263 12.29 17.30 -13.30
CA LEU A 263 12.45 16.57 -12.05
C LEU A 263 13.73 15.73 -12.08
N LEU A 264 13.87 14.86 -13.08
CA LEU A 264 15.02 13.97 -13.18
C LEU A 264 16.33 14.70 -13.48
N SER A 265 16.29 15.75 -14.29
CA SER A 265 17.49 16.58 -14.53
C SER A 265 18.00 17.24 -13.24
N ALA A 266 17.10 17.61 -12.32
CA ALA A 266 17.47 18.16 -11.02
C ALA A 266 17.99 17.07 -10.06
N SER A 267 17.41 15.87 -10.08
CA SER A 267 17.82 14.75 -9.23
C SER A 267 19.11 14.07 -9.69
N PHE A 268 19.43 14.14 -11.00
CA PHE A 268 20.58 13.46 -11.61
C PHE A 268 21.53 14.45 -12.31
N PRO A 269 22.26 15.30 -11.56
CA PRO A 269 23.15 16.31 -12.14
C PRO A 269 24.32 15.73 -12.95
N ASN A 270 24.57 14.42 -12.80
CA ASN A 270 25.61 13.70 -13.56
C ASN A 270 25.15 13.23 -14.95
N MET A 271 23.84 13.24 -15.23
CA MET A 271 23.30 12.87 -16.53
C MET A 271 23.07 14.14 -17.35
N THR A 272 23.36 14.07 -18.64
CA THR A 272 23.10 15.19 -19.55
C THR A 272 21.59 15.38 -19.75
N ALA A 273 21.17 16.62 -20.01
CA ALA A 273 19.77 16.92 -20.31
C ALA A 273 19.24 16.08 -21.51
N THR A 274 20.12 15.75 -22.46
CA THR A 274 19.79 14.90 -23.61
C THR A 274 19.50 13.46 -23.19
N GLU A 275 20.33 12.87 -22.34
CA GLU A 275 20.12 11.50 -21.83
C GLU A 275 18.81 11.40 -21.03
N VAL A 276 18.55 12.36 -20.13
CA VAL A 276 17.29 12.42 -19.37
C VAL A 276 16.09 12.57 -20.31
N SER A 277 16.19 13.44 -21.32
CA SER A 277 15.11 13.63 -22.30
C SER A 277 14.84 12.37 -23.12
N GLN A 278 15.88 11.65 -23.55
CA GLN A 278 15.75 10.39 -24.26
C GLN A 278 15.09 9.31 -23.40
N PHE A 279 15.51 9.20 -22.14
CA PHE A 279 14.90 8.29 -21.18
C PHE A 279 13.40 8.56 -21.00
N VAL A 280 13.03 9.81 -20.70
CA VAL A 280 11.63 10.18 -20.50
C VAL A 280 10.82 9.93 -21.77
N ASN A 281 11.32 10.30 -22.95
CA ASN A 281 10.63 10.00 -24.21
C ASN A 281 10.41 8.49 -24.40
N GLY A 282 11.42 7.66 -24.10
CA GLY A 282 11.30 6.20 -24.13
C GLY A 282 10.22 5.66 -23.19
N LEU A 283 10.07 6.23 -21.99
CA LEU A 283 8.96 5.89 -21.08
C LEU A 283 7.59 6.21 -21.69
N PHE A 284 7.44 7.37 -22.31
CA PHE A 284 6.17 7.76 -22.95
C PHE A 284 5.83 6.89 -24.16
N GLU A 285 6.83 6.49 -24.96
CA GLU A 285 6.65 5.63 -26.14
C GLU A 285 6.34 4.18 -25.75
N SER A 286 6.97 3.67 -24.68
CA SER A 286 6.82 2.29 -24.22
C SER A 286 5.76 2.10 -23.13
N ARG A 287 5.01 3.13 -22.73
CA ARG A 287 4.04 3.07 -21.61
C ARG A 287 3.03 1.92 -21.70
N HIS A 288 2.66 1.46 -22.89
CA HIS A 288 1.72 0.34 -23.09
C HIS A 288 2.40 -1.03 -23.17
N ASP A 289 3.73 -1.08 -23.17
CA ASP A 289 4.55 -2.29 -23.21
C ASP A 289 5.39 -2.38 -21.92
N LEU A 290 4.83 -3.07 -20.91
CA LEU A 290 5.44 -3.18 -19.58
C LEU A 290 6.89 -3.71 -19.60
N PRO A 291 7.23 -4.80 -20.33
CA PRO A 291 8.62 -5.23 -20.48
C PRO A 291 9.57 -4.13 -20.94
N THR A 292 9.22 -3.41 -22.01
CA THR A 292 10.07 -2.34 -22.55
C THR A 292 10.13 -1.13 -21.62
N PHE A 293 9.01 -0.73 -21.03
CA PHE A 293 8.94 0.34 -20.04
C PHE A 293 9.82 0.05 -18.81
N LYS A 294 9.73 -1.18 -18.29
CA LYS A 294 10.56 -1.67 -17.18
C LYS A 294 12.04 -1.63 -17.53
N ASN A 295 12.42 -2.06 -18.74
CA ASN A 295 13.80 -2.05 -19.19
C ASN A 295 14.37 -0.63 -19.27
N HIS A 296 13.62 0.34 -19.80
CA HIS A 296 14.06 1.74 -19.81
C HIS A 296 14.37 2.26 -18.40
N ILE A 297 13.49 2.00 -17.43
CA ILE A 297 13.72 2.40 -16.04
C ILE A 297 14.96 1.70 -15.48
N ARG A 298 15.12 0.40 -15.73
CA ARG A 298 16.28 -0.35 -15.25
C ARG A 298 17.58 0.22 -15.81
N ASP A 299 17.65 0.46 -17.12
CA ASP A 299 18.84 0.97 -17.79
C ASP A 299 19.19 2.36 -17.27
N PHE A 300 18.20 3.23 -17.05
CA PHE A 300 18.38 4.53 -16.44
C PHE A 300 18.96 4.43 -15.02
N LEU A 301 18.41 3.53 -14.18
CA LEU A 301 18.94 3.30 -12.84
C LEU A 301 20.39 2.82 -12.91
N VAL A 302 20.71 1.80 -13.72
CA VAL A 302 22.08 1.27 -13.84
C VAL A 302 23.08 2.30 -14.37
N GLN A 303 22.66 3.20 -15.27
CA GLN A 303 23.47 4.30 -15.76
C GLN A 303 23.72 5.38 -14.69
N SER A 304 22.85 5.49 -13.69
CA SER A 304 23.08 6.38 -12.55
C SER A 304 24.29 5.89 -11.73
N LYS A 305 25.13 6.84 -11.29
CA LYS A 305 26.36 6.54 -10.53
C LYS A 305 26.09 5.76 -9.24
N GLU A 306 24.92 5.93 -8.64
CA GLU A 306 24.56 5.31 -7.36
C GLU A 306 24.33 3.80 -7.49
N PHE A 307 23.88 3.34 -8.66
CA PHE A 307 23.60 1.93 -8.93
C PHE A 307 24.69 1.24 -9.78
N SER A 308 25.51 2.00 -10.52
CA SER A 308 26.54 1.42 -11.39
C SER A 308 27.63 0.65 -10.63
N ALA A 309 27.82 0.96 -9.34
CA ALA A 309 28.79 0.32 -8.46
C ALA A 309 28.21 -0.77 -7.55
N GLN A 310 26.91 -1.08 -7.66
CA GLN A 310 26.21 -1.98 -6.73
C GLN A 310 25.76 -3.31 -7.36
N ASP A 311 25.47 -4.31 -6.51
CA ASP A 311 24.76 -5.52 -6.95
C ASP A 311 23.30 -5.15 -7.31
N ASN A 312 22.91 -5.49 -8.54
CA ASN A 312 21.63 -5.11 -9.13
C ASN A 312 20.70 -6.31 -9.36
N LYS A 313 20.98 -7.48 -8.78
CA LYS A 313 20.14 -8.69 -8.88
C LYS A 313 18.68 -8.45 -8.53
N ASP A 314 18.39 -7.61 -7.55
CA ASP A 314 17.02 -7.32 -7.13
C ASP A 314 16.18 -6.66 -8.25
N LEU A 315 16.80 -5.93 -9.18
CA LEU A 315 16.13 -5.35 -10.36
C LEU A 315 15.71 -6.41 -11.40
N TYR A 316 16.19 -7.64 -11.26
CA TYR A 316 15.94 -8.79 -12.13
C TYR A 316 15.20 -9.94 -11.40
N ALA A 317 14.75 -9.72 -10.15
CA ALA A 317 14.15 -10.75 -9.32
C ALA A 317 12.89 -11.38 -9.98
N GLU A 318 12.10 -10.57 -10.69
CA GLU A 318 10.91 -11.05 -11.42
C GLU A 318 11.29 -11.95 -12.60
N GLU A 319 12.29 -11.56 -13.40
CA GLU A 319 12.78 -12.36 -14.52
C GLU A 319 13.36 -13.70 -14.05
N ALA A 320 14.12 -13.68 -12.95
CA ALA A 320 14.65 -14.88 -12.32
C ALA A 320 13.54 -15.83 -11.85
N ALA A 321 12.52 -15.30 -11.16
CA ALA A 321 11.36 -16.09 -10.72
C ALA A 321 10.58 -16.67 -11.90
N ALA A 322 10.35 -15.88 -12.96
CA ALA A 322 9.66 -16.35 -14.16
C ALA A 322 10.47 -17.40 -14.94
N GLN A 323 11.80 -17.36 -14.88
CA GLN A 323 12.64 -18.41 -15.46
C GLN A 323 12.58 -19.70 -14.62
N GLN A 324 12.69 -19.60 -13.30
CA GLN A 324 12.56 -20.75 -12.39
C GLN A 324 11.21 -21.45 -12.55
N GLU A 325 10.12 -20.70 -12.65
CA GLU A 325 8.79 -21.28 -12.86
C GLU A 325 8.66 -21.97 -14.22
N ARG A 326 9.24 -21.41 -15.29
CA ARG A 326 9.28 -22.07 -16.61
C ARG A 326 10.11 -23.35 -16.59
N GLU A 327 11.24 -23.34 -15.88
CA GLU A 327 12.07 -24.53 -15.68
C GLU A 327 11.32 -25.58 -14.86
N ARG A 328 10.61 -25.18 -13.80
CA ARG A 328 9.74 -26.04 -12.99
C ARG A 328 8.62 -26.67 -13.82
N GLN A 329 7.89 -25.89 -14.61
CA GLN A 329 6.84 -26.39 -15.50
C GLN A 329 7.39 -27.37 -16.53
N ARG A 330 8.60 -27.12 -17.05
CA ARG A 330 9.29 -28.07 -17.93
C ARG A 330 9.64 -29.36 -17.19
N MET A 331 10.12 -29.30 -15.95
CA MET A 331 10.40 -30.50 -15.14
C MET A 331 9.12 -31.30 -14.84
N LEU A 332 8.00 -30.63 -14.54
CA LEU A 332 6.67 -31.25 -14.36
C LEU A 332 6.17 -31.97 -15.62
N SER A 333 6.53 -31.47 -16.81
CA SER A 333 6.14 -32.08 -18.08
C SER A 333 6.89 -33.38 -18.42
N ILE A 334 7.95 -33.72 -17.67
CA ILE A 334 8.77 -34.91 -17.90
C ILE A 334 8.48 -35.93 -16.77
N PRO A 335 7.80 -37.05 -17.06
CA PRO A 335 7.49 -38.06 -16.05
C PRO A 335 8.75 -38.58 -15.35
N GLY A 336 8.75 -38.58 -14.02
CA GLY A 336 9.83 -39.15 -13.18
C GLY A 336 10.95 -38.17 -12.79
N LEU A 337 10.87 -36.90 -13.20
CA LEU A 337 11.89 -35.89 -12.89
C LEU A 337 11.68 -35.18 -11.53
N ILE A 338 10.46 -35.21 -11.01
CA ILE A 338 10.06 -34.60 -9.73
C ILE A 338 9.63 -35.72 -8.78
N ALA A 339 10.08 -35.64 -7.52
CA ALA A 339 9.77 -36.66 -6.53
C ALA A 339 8.26 -36.64 -6.20
N PRO A 340 7.60 -37.81 -6.01
CA PRO A 340 6.17 -37.86 -5.69
C PRO A 340 5.75 -37.07 -4.43
N SER A 341 6.67 -36.88 -3.47
CA SER A 341 6.44 -36.06 -2.28
C SER A 341 6.30 -34.56 -2.59
N GLU A 342 6.98 -34.08 -3.63
CA GLU A 342 6.95 -32.68 -4.06
C GLU A 342 5.71 -32.37 -4.92
N LEU A 343 4.98 -33.39 -5.38
CA LEU A 343 3.71 -33.26 -6.10
C LEU A 343 2.50 -33.20 -5.16
N GLN A 344 2.62 -33.69 -3.93
CA GLN A 344 1.49 -33.78 -2.98
C GLN A 344 1.24 -32.49 -2.21
N GLU A 345 2.26 -31.64 -1.99
CA GLU A 345 2.06 -30.32 -1.35
C GLU A 345 1.13 -29.41 -2.18
N ASP A 346 1.12 -29.57 -3.52
CA ASP A 346 0.31 -28.74 -4.43
C ASP A 346 -1.19 -29.13 -4.50
N MET A 347 -1.58 -30.30 -3.99
CA MET A 347 -2.99 -30.75 -4.01
C MET A 347 -3.82 -30.27 -2.80
N VAL A 348 -3.18 -29.66 -1.80
CA VAL A 348 -3.84 -29.27 -0.54
C VAL A 348 -4.32 -27.82 -0.54
N ASP A 349 -3.85 -27.00 -1.49
CA ASP A 349 -4.15 -25.56 -1.58
C ASP A 349 -5.03 -25.15 -2.80
N SER A 350 -5.80 -26.07 -3.39
CA SER A 350 -6.79 -25.76 -4.45
C SER A 350 -8.22 -25.58 -3.94
#